data_AF-A0A847VEX3-F1
#
_entry.id   AF-A0A847VEX3-F1
#
_cell.length_a   1.000
_cell.length_b   1.000
_cell.length_c   1.000
_cell.angle_alpha   90.00
_cell.angle_beta   90.00
_cell.angle_gamma   90.00
#
_symmetry.space_group_name_H-M   'P 1'
#
loop_
_entity.id
_entity.type
_entity.pdbx_description
1 polymer ?
#
loop_
_entity_poly.entity_id
_entity_poly.type
_entity_poly.pdbx_seq_one_letter_code
_entity_poly.pdbx_strand_id
1 'polypeptide(L)' 'MLRLEARAQASRRMSWLSPLLAVGLTVLCGLLLFAALGQHPLLGLRVFFLQPLYDLYGLSELLLKATPL' A
#
# COMPACT_ATOMS: atom_id res chain seq x y z
N MET A 1 2.92 31.82 1.23
CA MET A 1 2.09 30.89 2.02
C MET A 1 1.40 29.94 1.06
N LEU A 2 1.53 28.62 1.25
CA LEU A 2 0.76 27.63 0.49
C LEU A 2 -0.71 27.69 0.96
N ARG A 3 -1.65 27.93 0.04
CA ARG A 3 -3.09 27.99 0.33
C ARG A 3 -3.79 26.87 -0.44
N LEU A 4 -4.52 26.01 0.27
CA LEU A 4 -5.33 24.95 -0.33
C LEU A 4 -6.65 25.57 -0.79
N GLU A 5 -6.90 25.55 -2.10
CA GLU A 5 -8.16 25.99 -2.69
C GLU A 5 -8.94 24.79 -3.24
N ALA A 6 -10.23 24.72 -2.90
CA ALA A 6 -11.12 23.68 -3.40
C ALA A 6 -11.25 23.81 -4.92
N ARG A 7 -11.02 22.71 -5.63
CA ARG A 7 -11.13 22.69 -7.10
C ARG A 7 -12.62 22.66 -7.48
N ALA A 8 -13.05 23.56 -8.36
CA ALA A 8 -14.45 23.67 -8.80
C ALA A 8 -15.00 22.38 -9.45
N GLN A 9 -14.13 21.57 -10.06
CA GLN A 9 -14.50 20.28 -10.63
C GLN A 9 -13.41 19.23 -10.36
N ALA A 10 -13.82 17.99 -10.08
CA ALA A 10 -12.92 16.87 -9.90
C ALA A 10 -12.12 16.59 -11.19
N SER A 11 -10.83 16.31 -11.05
CA SER A 11 -9.97 16.01 -12.20
C SER A 11 -10.20 14.59 -12.70
N ARG A 12 -10.76 14.46 -13.91
CA ARG A 12 -11.02 13.15 -14.54
C ARG A 12 -9.75 12.33 -14.76
N ARG A 13 -8.60 12.98 -15.02
CA ARG A 13 -7.30 12.29 -15.13
C ARG A 13 -6.84 11.76 -13.77
N MET A 14 -6.98 12.56 -12.70
CA MET A 14 -6.58 12.15 -11.37
C MET A 14 -7.49 11.06 -10.79
N SER A 15 -8.75 10.95 -11.22
CA SER A 15 -9.60 9.83 -10.82
C SER A 15 -9.01 8.45 -11.20
N TRP A 16 -8.26 8.37 -12.30
CA TRP A 16 -7.59 7.14 -12.74
C TRP A 16 -6.14 7.06 -12.26
N LEU A 17 -5.44 8.19 -12.22
CA LEU A 17 -4.04 8.23 -11.79
C LEU A 17 -3.88 8.06 -10.28
N SER A 18 -4.83 8.53 -9.46
CA SER A 18 -4.71 8.45 -8.01
C SER A 18 -4.61 7.02 -7.47
N PRO A 19 -5.45 6.03 -7.86
CA PRO A 19 -5.27 4.67 -7.38
C PRO A 19 -3.94 4.06 -7.85
N LEU A 20 -3.54 4.33 -9.09
CA LEU A 20 -2.27 3.83 -9.66
C LEU A 20 -1.06 4.39 -8.91
N LEU A 21 -1.06 5.70 -8.63
CA LEU A 21 -0.03 6.36 -7.83
C LEU A 21 -0.04 5.86 -6.39
N ALA A 22 -1.21 5.66 -5.78
CA ALA A 22 -1.32 5.15 -4.43
C ALA A 22 -0.68 3.76 -4.31
N VAL A 23 -1.02 2.84 -5.22
CA VAL A 23 -0.42 1.49 -5.25
C VAL A 23 1.08 1.57 -5.46
N GLY A 24 1.53 2.33 -6.47
CA GLY A 24 2.96 2.46 -6.79
C GLY A 24 3.79 3.04 -5.65
N LEU A 25 3.30 4.12 -5.02
CA LEU A 25 3.95 4.75 -3.87
C LEU A 25 3.94 3.83 -2.65
N THR A 26 2.87 3.08 -2.42
CA THR A 26 2.79 2.13 -1.29
C THR A 26 3.83 1.01 -1.43
N VAL A 27 3.95 0.43 -2.64
CA VAL A 27 4.96 -0.59 -2.93
C VAL A 27 6.37 -0.02 -2.79
N LEU A 28 6.62 1.19 -3.32
CA LEU A 28 7.91 1.86 -3.19
C LEU A 28 8.29 2.10 -1.72
N CYS A 29 7.36 2.61 -0.91
CA CYS A 29 7.58 2.79 0.52
C CYS A 29 7.89 1.46 1.22
N GLY A 30 7.17 0.38 0.88
CA GLY A 30 7.45 -0.96 1.43
C GLY A 30 8.86 -1.46 1.06
N LEU A 31 9.28 -1.31 -0.20
CA LEU A 31 10.64 -1.65 -0.64
C LEU A 31 11.69 -0.87 0.17
N LEU A 32 11.51 0.45 0.30
CA LEU A 32 12.42 1.31 1.04
C LEU A 32 12.48 0.94 2.53
N LEU A 33 11.33 0.64 3.13
CA LEU A 33 11.24 0.23 4.53
C LEU A 33 12.01 -1.09 4.76
N PHE A 34 11.75 -2.12 3.96
CA PHE A 34 12.45 -3.40 4.11
C PHE A 34 13.95 -3.27 3.83
N ALA A 35 14.36 -2.46 2.84
CA ALA A 35 15.76 -2.16 2.60
C ALA A 35 16.42 -1.44 3.80
N ALA A 36 15.73 -0.46 4.40
CA ALA A 36 16.21 0.24 5.59
C ALA A 36 16.34 -0.68 6.82
N LEU A 37 15.51 -1.72 6.90
CA LEU A 37 15.60 -2.76 7.93
C LEU A 37 16.69 -3.82 7.66
N GLY A 38 17.47 -3.68 6.57
CA GLY A 38 18.49 -4.65 6.16
C GLY A 38 17.92 -5.96 5.61
N GLN A 39 16.64 -5.98 5.24
CA GLN A 39 15.95 -7.16 4.69
C GLN A 39 15.91 -7.10 3.17
N HIS A 40 15.78 -8.26 2.51
CA HIS A 40 15.65 -8.32 1.06
C HIS A 40 14.27 -7.76 0.63
N PRO A 41 14.21 -6.60 -0.06
CA PRO A 41 12.98 -5.82 -0.14
C PRO A 41 11.87 -6.50 -0.96
N LEU A 42 12.23 -7.18 -2.05
CA LEU A 42 11.26 -7.95 -2.85
C LEU A 42 10.72 -9.16 -2.09
N LEU A 43 11.54 -9.81 -1.26
CA LEU A 43 11.10 -10.96 -0.48
C LEU A 43 10.21 -10.50 0.68
N GLY A 44 10.58 -9.41 1.36
CA GLY A 44 9.76 -8.79 2.39
C GLY A 44 8.37 -8.44 1.88
N LEU A 45 8.27 -7.82 0.69
CA LEU A 45 6.97 -7.55 0.05
C LEU A 45 6.19 -8.84 -0.24
N ARG A 46 6.82 -9.87 -0.82
CA ARG A 46 6.16 -11.14 -1.15
C ARG A 46 5.62 -11.82 0.12
N VAL A 47 6.41 -11.87 1.18
CA VAL A 47 6.02 -12.49 2.45
C VAL A 47 4.90 -11.70 3.12
N PHE A 48 4.95 -10.37 3.09
CA PHE A 48 3.94 -9.54 3.75
C PHE A 48 2.60 -9.49 2.98
N PHE A 49 2.64 -9.37 1.65
CA PHE A 49 1.44 -9.16 0.84
C PHE A 49 0.90 -10.43 0.16
N LEU A 50 1.77 -11.33 -0.32
CA LEU A 50 1.35 -12.49 -1.13
C LEU A 50 1.24 -13.76 -0.30
N GLN A 51 2.16 -14.00 0.62
CA GLN A 51 2.17 -15.23 1.40
C GLN A 51 0.89 -15.49 2.22
N PRO A 52 0.27 -14.48 2.87
CA PRO A 52 -0.96 -14.70 3.63
C PRO A 52 -2.16 -15.09 2.76
N LEU A 53 -2.08 -14.89 1.44
CA LEU A 53 -3.16 -15.21 0.51
C LEU A 53 -3.13 -16.68 0.06
N TYR A 54 -2.06 -17.42 0.36
CA TYR A 54 -1.89 -18.80 -0.13
C TYR A 54 -2.54 -19.87 0.76
N ASP A 55 -2.90 -19.55 2.00
CA ASP A 55 -3.56 -20.49 2.90
C ASP A 55 -4.64 -19.82 3.76
N LEU A 56 -5.53 -20.65 4.32
CA LEU A 56 -6.65 -20.18 5.14
C LEU A 56 -6.20 -19.57 6.47
N TYR A 57 -5.05 -19.99 6.98
CA TYR A 57 -4.50 -19.49 8.23
C TYR A 57 -4.01 -18.05 8.08
N GLY A 58 -3.18 -17.79 7.07
CA GLY A 58 -2.70 -16.47 6.69
C GLY A 58 -3.83 -15.53 6.32
N LEU A 59 -4.87 -16.04 5.64
CA LEU A 59 -6.05 -15.23 5.33
C LEU A 59 -6.81 -14.83 6.60
N SER A 60 -6.91 -15.76 7.56
CA SER A 60 -7.54 -15.50 8.87
C SER A 60 -6.73 -14.51 9.70
N GLU A 61 -5.39 -14.63 9.73
CA GLU A 61 -4.53 -13.63 10.38
C GLU A 61 -4.65 -12.25 9.74
N LEU A 62 -4.72 -12.19 8.41
CA LEU A 62 -4.84 -10.94 7.68
C LEU A 62 -6.17 -10.25 8.01
N LEU A 63 -7.28 -11.01 8.04
CA LEU A 63 -8.58 -10.50 8.46
C LEU A 63 -8.55 -10.04 9.93
N LEU A 64 -7.96 -10.83 10.82
CA LEU A 64 -7.81 -10.45 12.23
C LEU A 64 -7.08 -9.10 12.37
N LYS A 65 -5.95 -8.93 11.67
CA LYS A 65 -5.18 -7.67 11.65
C LYS A 65 -5.93 -6.50 11.00
N ALA A 66 -6.90 -6.77 10.13
CA ALA A 66 -7.73 -5.76 9.48
C ALA A 66 -8.99 -5.40 10.29
N THR A 67 -9.36 -6.20 11.29
CA THR A 67 -10.53 -5.93 12.15
C THR A 67 -10.22 -4.73 13.05
N PRO A 68 -11.12 -3.73 13.14
CA PRO A 68 -10.96 -2.62 14.08
C PRO A 68 -11.00 -3.13 15.52
N LEU A 69 -10.10 -2.60 16.36
CA LEU A 69 -10.02 -2.85 17.81
C LEU A 69 -11.26 -2.37 18.56
#